data_AF-A0A8D8E9A2-F1
#
_entry.id   AF-A0A8D8E9A2-F1
#
_cell.length_a   1.000
_cell.length_b   1.000
_cell.length_c   1.000
_cell.angle_alpha   90.00
_cell.angle_beta   90.00
_cell.angle_gamma   90.00
#
_symmetry.space_group_name_H-M   'P 1'
#
loop_
_entity.id
_entity.type
_entity.pdbx_description
1 polymer ?
#
loop_
_entity_poly.entity_id
_entity_poly.type
_entity_poly.pdbx_seq_one_letter_code
_entity_poly.pdbx_strand_id
1 'polypeptide(L)'
;RVVDYYFPTITVGAHLDQTRKAKLAEALGWFEATLRQYTWAAANHFTIADLALAVTVSQIEAFEFDLHPYPKVRAWLAKCKEELEPHGYQEINQTGAETLAGLFRA
;
A
#
# COMPACT_ATOMS: atom_id res chain seq x y z
N ARG A 1 -5.64 3.01 -8.75
CA ARG A 1 -5.83 1.55 -8.59
C ARG A 1 -6.46 1.20 -7.24
N VAL A 2 -5.85 1.57 -6.11
CA VAL A 2 -6.42 1.31 -4.76
C VAL A 2 -7.79 1.96 -4.59
N VAL A 3 -7.90 3.27 -4.88
CA VAL A 3 -9.16 4.02 -4.83
C VAL A 3 -10.24 3.36 -5.69
N ASP A 4 -9.90 3.03 -6.94
CA ASP A 4 -10.84 2.40 -7.88
C ASP A 4 -11.42 1.08 -7.33
N TYR A 5 -10.62 0.31 -6.60
CA TYR A 5 -11.00 -1.00 -6.09
C TYR A 5 -11.81 -0.92 -4.80
N TYR A 6 -11.39 -0.13 -3.81
CA TYR A 6 -11.99 -0.12 -2.47
C TYR A 6 -13.08 0.95 -2.29
N PHE A 7 -12.92 2.14 -2.87
CA PHE A 7 -13.81 3.26 -2.54
C PHE A 7 -15.27 3.07 -2.97
N PRO A 8 -15.60 2.42 -4.12
CA PRO A 8 -17.01 2.13 -4.43
C PRO A 8 -17.69 1.27 -3.36
N THR A 9 -16.96 0.34 -2.74
CA THR A 9 -17.49 -0.46 -1.64
C THR A 9 -17.68 0.40 -0.39
N ILE A 10 -16.68 1.23 -0.04
CA ILE A 10 -16.74 2.12 1.13
C ILE A 10 -17.86 3.16 1.02
N THR A 11 -18.07 3.78 -0.14
CA THR A 11 -18.95 4.96 -0.25
C THR A 11 -20.40 4.62 -0.59
N VAL A 12 -20.63 3.56 -1.36
CA VAL A 12 -21.98 3.20 -1.85
C VAL A 12 -22.32 1.73 -1.63
N GLY A 13 -21.49 0.97 -0.91
CA GLY A 13 -21.76 -0.44 -0.59
C GLY A 13 -21.67 -1.38 -1.79
N ALA A 14 -20.99 -0.99 -2.88
CA ALA A 14 -20.86 -1.85 -4.06
C ALA A 14 -20.01 -3.10 -3.77
N HIS A 15 -20.31 -4.20 -4.45
CA HIS A 15 -19.45 -5.39 -4.40
C HIS A 15 -18.05 -5.11 -4.98
N LEU A 16 -17.04 -5.78 -4.44
CA LEU A 16 -15.67 -5.71 -4.95
C LEU A 16 -15.58 -6.22 -6.39
N ASP A 17 -15.02 -5.38 -7.26
CA ASP A 17 -14.88 -5.65 -8.69
C ASP A 17 -13.58 -6.41 -8.98
N GLN A 18 -13.69 -7.63 -9.51
CA GLN A 18 -12.54 -8.49 -9.83
C GLN A 18 -11.64 -7.90 -10.93
N THR A 19 -12.20 -7.14 -11.87
CA THR A 19 -11.42 -6.46 -12.92
C THR A 19 -10.56 -5.37 -12.31
N ARG A 20 -11.08 -4.64 -11.32
CA ARG A 20 -10.32 -3.63 -10.58
C ARG A 20 -9.29 -4.25 -9.65
N LYS A 21 -9.62 -5.39 -9.02
CA LYS A 21 -8.66 -6.21 -8.25
C LYS A 21 -7.47 -6.62 -9.12
N ALA A 22 -7.72 -7.13 -10.32
CA ALA A 22 -6.68 -7.54 -11.25
C ALA A 22 -5.76 -6.37 -11.65
N LYS A 23 -6.32 -5.18 -11.90
CA LYS A 23 -5.54 -3.96 -12.18
C LYS A 23 -4.71 -3.48 -11.00
N LEU A 24 -5.17 -3.71 -9.76
CA LEU A 24 -4.37 -3.44 -8.57
C LEU A 24 -3.21 -4.44 -8.43
N ALA A 25 -3.48 -5.72 -8.65
CA ALA A 25 -2.46 -6.78 -8.65
C ALA A 25 -1.39 -6.54 -9.73
N GLU A 26 -1.80 -6.15 -10.95
CA GLU A 26 -0.89 -5.78 -12.04
C GLU A 26 0.05 -4.62 -11.63
N ALA A 27 -0.49 -3.57 -11.02
CA ALA A 27 0.30 -2.44 -10.57
C ALA A 27 1.29 -2.81 -9.44
N LEU A 28 0.89 -3.68 -8.52
CA LEU A 28 1.81 -4.24 -7.51
C LEU A 28 2.90 -5.09 -8.17
N GLY A 29 2.58 -5.83 -9.23
CA GLY A 29 3.56 -6.58 -10.03
C GLY A 29 4.59 -5.68 -10.72
N TRP A 30 4.16 -4.53 -11.24
CA TRP A 30 5.08 -3.53 -11.77
C TRP A 30 5.98 -2.94 -10.68
N PHE A 31 5.42 -2.64 -9.51
CA PHE A 31 6.21 -2.09 -8.41
C PHE A 31 7.22 -3.09 -7.85
N GLU A 32 6.84 -4.35 -7.69
CA GLU A 32 7.73 -5.47 -7.38
C GLU A 32 8.90 -5.55 -8.38
N ALA A 33 8.61 -5.30 -9.68
CA ALA A 33 9.63 -5.26 -10.70
C ALA A 33 10.59 -4.06 -10.54
N THR A 34 10.08 -2.87 -10.25
CA THR A 34 10.88 -1.65 -10.02
C THR A 34 11.86 -1.81 -8.86
N LEU A 35 11.43 -2.47 -7.77
CA LEU A 35 12.25 -2.77 -6.59
C LEU A 35 13.38 -3.81 -6.85
N ARG A 36 13.64 -4.18 -8.10
CA ARG A 36 14.84 -4.94 -8.50
C ARG A 36 16.05 -4.06 -8.74
N GLN A 37 15.84 -2.80 -9.14
CA GLN A 37 16.93 -1.93 -9.59
C GLN A 37 17.61 -1.19 -8.44
N TYR A 38 16.85 -0.85 -7.41
CA TYR A 38 17.28 0.03 -6.32
C TYR A 38 16.88 -0.54 -4.97
N THR A 39 17.57 -0.10 -3.91
CA THR A 39 17.22 -0.46 -2.51
C THR A 39 15.90 0.17 -2.04
N TRP A 40 15.55 1.33 -2.60
CA TRP A 40 14.29 2.04 -2.35
C TRP A 40 13.52 2.22 -3.67
N ALA A 41 12.34 2.83 -3.65
CA ALA A 41 11.41 2.84 -4.79
C ALA A 41 11.99 3.48 -6.06
N ALA A 42 12.89 4.46 -5.92
CA ALA A 42 13.45 5.21 -7.04
C ALA A 42 14.97 5.46 -6.97
N ALA A 43 15.62 5.14 -5.85
CA ALA A 43 17.03 5.42 -5.60
C ALA A 43 17.64 4.45 -4.58
N ASN A 44 18.95 4.56 -4.36
CA ASN A 44 19.64 3.78 -3.32
C ASN A 44 19.61 4.42 -1.92
N HIS A 45 18.83 5.49 -1.75
CA HIS A 45 18.52 6.14 -0.47
C HIS A 45 17.01 6.48 -0.41
N PHE A 46 16.48 6.73 0.78
CA PHE A 46 15.07 7.04 0.98
C PHE A 46 14.70 8.38 0.33
N THR A 47 13.54 8.45 -0.32
CA THR A 47 13.05 9.66 -0.99
C THR A 47 11.56 9.91 -0.73
N ILE A 48 11.06 11.06 -1.19
CA ILE A 48 9.62 11.34 -1.17
C ILE A 48 8.78 10.33 -1.98
N ALA A 49 9.38 9.62 -2.94
CA ALA A 49 8.69 8.55 -3.66
C ALA A 49 8.35 7.39 -2.72
N ASP A 50 9.28 7.04 -1.81
CA ASP A 50 9.06 6.01 -0.80
C ASP A 50 7.98 6.42 0.17
N LEU A 51 7.99 7.67 0.64
CA LEU A 51 6.94 8.20 1.52
C LEU A 51 5.55 8.10 0.87
N ALA A 52 5.40 8.59 -0.36
CA ALA A 52 4.12 8.58 -1.07
C ALA A 52 3.60 7.15 -1.33
N LEU A 53 4.50 6.25 -1.72
CA LEU A 53 4.15 4.86 -1.95
C LEU A 53 3.87 4.12 -0.62
N ALA A 54 4.57 4.45 0.47
CA ALA A 54 4.40 3.79 1.76
C ALA A 54 2.97 4.00 2.29
N VAL A 55 2.41 5.19 2.13
CA VAL A 55 0.99 5.47 2.43
C VAL A 55 0.08 4.57 1.61
N THR A 56 0.36 4.43 0.30
CA THR A 56 -0.47 3.62 -0.59
C THR A 56 -0.40 2.12 -0.24
N VAL A 57 0.79 1.57 -0.02
CA VAL A 57 0.97 0.13 0.21
C VAL A 57 0.59 -0.26 1.64
N SER A 58 0.84 0.59 2.64
CA SER A 58 0.31 0.36 4.00
C SER A 58 -1.22 0.35 4.03
N GLN A 59 -1.88 1.19 3.22
CA GLN A 59 -3.34 1.12 3.10
C GLN A 59 -3.81 -0.17 2.41
N ILE A 60 -3.09 -0.64 1.39
CA ILE A 60 -3.37 -1.93 0.74
C ILE A 60 -3.25 -3.08 1.75
N GLU A 61 -2.22 -3.05 2.61
CA GLU A 61 -2.01 -4.01 3.69
C GLU A 61 -3.12 -3.94 4.75
N ALA A 62 -3.52 -2.73 5.18
CA ALA A 62 -4.61 -2.54 6.15
C ALA A 62 -5.98 -3.00 5.60
N PHE A 63 -6.19 -2.91 4.29
CA PHE A 63 -7.36 -3.52 3.63
C PHE A 63 -7.26 -5.04 3.45
N GLU A 64 -6.22 -5.67 4.00
CA GLU A 64 -6.01 -7.12 3.97
C GLU A 64 -5.89 -7.69 2.55
N PHE A 65 -5.37 -6.88 1.60
CA PHE A 65 -5.02 -7.39 0.28
C PHE A 65 -3.84 -8.36 0.40
N ASP A 66 -3.91 -9.49 -0.32
CA ASP A 66 -2.82 -10.45 -0.32
C ASP A 66 -1.55 -9.89 -0.98
N LEU A 67 -0.59 -9.53 -0.13
CA LEU A 67 0.74 -9.08 -0.55
C LEU A 67 1.77 -10.23 -0.61
N HIS A 68 1.38 -11.48 -0.32
CA HIS A 68 2.29 -12.63 -0.38
C HIS A 68 3.02 -12.78 -1.72
N PRO A 69 2.37 -12.56 -2.88
CA PRO A 69 3.03 -12.64 -4.19
C PRO A 69 4.10 -11.59 -4.45
N TYR A 70 4.23 -10.55 -3.61
CA TYR A 70 5.11 -9.40 -3.81
C TYR A 70 6.14 -9.28 -2.66
N PRO A 71 7.11 -10.21 -2.58
CA PRO A 71 8.04 -10.26 -1.46
C PRO A 71 8.93 -9.01 -1.34
N LYS A 72 9.36 -8.39 -2.45
CA LYS A 72 10.15 -7.14 -2.38
C LYS A 72 9.29 -5.98 -1.91
N VAL A 73 8.04 -5.89 -2.36
CA VAL A 73 7.10 -4.87 -1.84
C VAL A 73 6.91 -5.01 -0.34
N ARG A 74 6.73 -6.23 0.19
CA ARG A 74 6.61 -6.43 1.64
C ARG A 74 7.88 -6.04 2.41
N ALA A 75 9.05 -6.46 1.92
CA ALA A 75 10.33 -6.13 2.54
C ALA A 75 10.59 -4.60 2.51
N TRP A 76 10.30 -3.96 1.38
CA TRP A 76 10.38 -2.51 1.22
C TRP A 76 9.40 -1.79 2.15
N LEU A 77 8.15 -2.26 2.29
CA LEU A 77 7.17 -1.64 3.19
C LEU A 77 7.63 -1.73 4.65
N ALA A 78 8.13 -2.89 5.10
CA ALA A 78 8.68 -3.04 6.44
C ALA A 78 9.81 -2.05 6.70
N LYS A 79 10.72 -1.90 5.73
CA LYS A 79 11.80 -0.93 5.79
C LYS A 79 11.31 0.53 5.84
N CYS A 80 10.27 0.87 5.07
CA CYS A 80 9.63 2.19 5.13
C CYS A 80 9.03 2.47 6.51
N LYS A 81 8.41 1.46 7.14
CA LYS A 81 7.84 1.59 8.49
C LYS A 81 8.93 1.89 9.52
N GLU A 82 10.05 1.16 9.46
CA GLU A 82 11.21 1.38 10.34
C GLU A 82 11.81 2.78 10.14
N GLU A 83 12.02 3.20 8.88
CA GLU A 83 12.57 4.51 8.56
C GLU A 83 11.66 5.67 9.04
N LEU A 84 10.34 5.49 8.97
CA LEU A 84 9.36 6.51 9.31
C LEU A 84 8.89 6.47 10.77
N GLU A 85 9.24 5.43 11.54
CA GLU A 85 8.88 5.27 12.95
C GLU A 85 9.24 6.49 13.80
N PRO A 86 10.48 7.04 13.76
CA PRO A 86 10.84 8.24 14.53
C PRO A 86 10.18 9.53 14.00
N HIS A 87 9.45 9.44 12.88
CA HIS A 87 8.79 10.56 12.20
C HIS A 87 7.26 10.49 12.31
N GLY A 88 6.73 9.67 13.23
CA GLY A 88 5.29 9.61 13.51
C GLY A 88 4.51 8.67 12.60
N TYR A 89 5.16 7.65 12.01
CA TYR A 89 4.47 6.65 11.17
C TYR A 89 3.23 6.05 11.85
N GLN A 90 3.35 5.69 13.13
CA GLN A 90 2.27 5.06 13.88
C GLN A 90 1.07 6.00 14.09
N GLU A 91 1.34 7.22 14.55
CA GLU A 91 0.32 8.22 14.86
C GLU A 91 -0.40 8.72 13.60
N ILE A 92 0.36 9.00 12.54
CA ILE A 92 -0.18 9.65 11.34
C ILE A 92 -0.69 8.61 10.34
N ASN A 93 0.17 7.67 9.93
CA ASN A 93 -0.13 6.78 8.83
C ASN A 93 -0.86 5.51 9.28
N GLN A 94 -0.33 4.78 10.26
CA GLN A 94 -0.93 3.50 10.68
C GLN A 94 -2.35 3.72 11.25
N THR A 95 -2.53 4.74 12.10
CA THR A 95 -3.86 5.07 12.66
C THR A 95 -4.87 5.46 11.59
N GLY A 96 -4.45 6.26 10.60
CA GLY A 96 -5.29 6.63 9.46
C GLY A 96 -5.67 5.43 8.60
N ALA A 97 -4.72 4.54 8.32
CA ALA A 97 -4.93 3.34 7.52
C ALA A 97 -5.93 2.37 8.18
N GLU A 98 -5.81 2.16 9.50
CA GLU A 98 -6.74 1.31 10.26
C GLU A 98 -8.15 1.91 10.33
N THR A 99 -8.26 3.23 10.49
CA THR A 99 -9.56 3.92 10.50
C THR A 99 -10.27 3.72 9.16
N LEU A 100 -9.56 3.93 8.04
CA LEU A 100 -10.15 3.73 6.71
C LEU A 100 -10.45 2.25 6.43
N ALA A 101 -9.60 1.33 6.86
CA ALA A 101 -9.88 -0.11 6.78
C ALA A 101 -11.08 -0.51 7.64
N GLY A 102 -11.30 0.13 8.79
CA GLY A 102 -12.49 -0.03 9.61
C GLY A 102 -13.77 0.34 8.85
N LEU A 103 -13.77 1.45 8.11
CA LEU A 103 -14.91 1.86 7.27
C LEU A 103 -15.20 0.88 6.12
N PHE A 104 -14.17 0.21 5.61
CA PHE A 104 -14.34 -0.80 4.57
C PHE A 104 -14.91 -2.14 5.10
N ARG A 105 -14.58 -2.49 6.35
CA ARG A 105 -15.03 -3.73 6.99
C ARG A 105 -16.41 -3.63 7.65
N ALA A 106 -16.91 -2.41 7.84
CA ALA A 106 -18.22 -2.11 8.43
C ALA A 106 -19.37 -2.39 7.45
#